data_AF-E2CRG7-F1
#
_entry.id   AF-E2CRG7-F1
#
_cell.length_a   1.000
_cell.length_b   1.000
_cell.length_c   1.000
_cell.angle_alpha   90.00
_cell.angle_beta   90.00
_cell.angle_gamma   90.00
#
_symmetry.space_group_name_H-M   'P 1'
#
loop_
_entity.id
_entity.type
_entity.pdbx_description
1 polymer ?
#
loop_
_entity_poly.entity_id
_entity_poly.type
_entity_poly.pdbx_seq_one_letter_code
_entity_poly.pdbx_strand_id
1 'polypeptide(L)'
;MLNPYWPWAWDGEGDSKVSRYIRNMRGYGPNPPDPKWPNNARVAVQFVLNYEEGGENCVLHGDSASEAFLSDIPGASQWAGQRHWNMESIYEYGARAGFWRIHRLFTRANIPLTIYGVTTALARSPEQLEAMKAAGWEIASHGLKWVEHKDMSEEEERALIAEAVRLHTEVVGERPRGWYTGRCSENTVRLVAEEGGFDYISDTYDDDLPYWLSISGRDQLIIPYTLEANDMRFATAPGWTDGNDFANYLINAFDELYLEGKTDTPKMMTVGLHCRLIGRPGKLAALRRFIEHIQSHENVWCPRRIDIAEHWKALHPPGKTVQSSTMDRDEFVSVYGGIFEHSPWIAERAHDLELGPAHDCASGMHNAMCRMFRTANEQERLGVLTAHPDLAGKLAQAGRLTSESTSEQASAGLDMLTDEERETFTRLNNSYVEKHGFPFIIAVRDHDKASIMKAFHRRIDNDRETEFTEACRQVERIAYYRLKDLLP
;
A
#
# COMPACT_ATOMS: atom_id res chain seq x y z
N MET A 1 -38.01 11.39 0.33
CA MET A 1 -37.15 12.04 -0.67
C MET A 1 -35.73 11.56 -0.43
N LEU A 2 -35.28 10.59 -1.21
CA LEU A 2 -33.94 10.01 -1.09
C LEU A 2 -32.92 10.93 -1.77
N ASN A 3 -31.78 11.12 -1.11
CA ASN A 3 -30.68 11.98 -1.51
C ASN A 3 -30.02 11.46 -2.81
N PRO A 4 -29.97 12.25 -3.91
CA PRO A 4 -29.55 11.78 -5.23
C PRO A 4 -28.02 11.74 -5.45
N TYR A 5 -27.19 11.80 -4.41
CA TYR A 5 -25.72 11.88 -4.54
C TYR A 5 -24.95 10.58 -4.26
N TRP A 6 -25.60 9.41 -4.24
CA TRP A 6 -24.91 8.13 -4.03
C TRP A 6 -25.28 7.12 -5.14
N PRO A 7 -24.35 6.68 -6.01
CA PRO A 7 -24.69 5.95 -7.23
C PRO A 7 -24.99 4.44 -7.06
N TRP A 8 -25.23 3.95 -5.84
CA TRP A 8 -25.55 2.53 -5.61
C TRP A 8 -27.04 2.32 -5.32
N ALA A 9 -27.90 2.87 -6.18
CA ALA A 9 -29.34 2.60 -6.11
C ALA A 9 -29.61 1.12 -6.40
N TRP A 10 -29.99 0.41 -5.34
CA TRP A 10 -30.34 -1.00 -5.27
C TRP A 10 -31.44 -1.38 -6.28
N ASP A 11 -31.07 -2.11 -7.32
CA ASP A 11 -31.95 -2.79 -8.26
C ASP A 11 -32.17 -4.23 -7.79
N GLY A 12 -33.33 -4.43 -7.16
CA GLY A 12 -33.73 -5.72 -6.59
C GLY A 12 -33.79 -6.86 -7.61
N GLU A 13 -33.56 -8.06 -7.07
CA GLU A 13 -33.53 -9.40 -7.69
C GLU A 13 -32.15 -9.91 -8.12
N GLY A 14 -31.50 -10.62 -7.19
CA GLY A 14 -30.26 -11.37 -7.39
C GLY A 14 -29.41 -11.31 -6.13
N ASP A 15 -28.91 -12.45 -5.67
CA ASP A 15 -28.04 -12.64 -4.50
C ASP A 15 -26.93 -11.56 -4.45
N SER A 16 -27.20 -10.44 -3.76
CA SER A 16 -26.41 -9.22 -3.91
C SER A 16 -25.17 -9.28 -3.03
N LYS A 17 -24.15 -10.00 -3.50
CA LYS A 17 -22.79 -9.86 -2.98
C LYS A 17 -22.42 -8.39 -3.05
N VAL A 18 -22.35 -7.74 -1.90
CA VAL A 18 -21.82 -6.38 -1.75
C VAL A 18 -20.43 -6.37 -2.38
N SER A 19 -20.22 -5.50 -3.37
CA SER A 19 -18.91 -5.36 -4.00
C SER A 19 -17.91 -4.89 -2.96
N ARG A 20 -16.81 -5.62 -2.79
CA ARG A 20 -15.70 -5.21 -1.93
C ARG A 20 -14.86 -4.16 -2.63
N TYR A 21 -14.31 -3.22 -1.87
CA TYR A 21 -13.34 -2.26 -2.38
C TYR A 21 -11.94 -2.87 -2.37
N ILE A 22 -11.41 -3.18 -3.54
CA ILE A 22 -10.18 -3.99 -3.68
C ILE A 22 -8.87 -3.18 -3.65
N ARG A 23 -8.93 -1.85 -3.68
CA ARG A 23 -7.74 -0.99 -3.66
C ARG A 23 -7.29 -0.73 -2.23
N ASN A 24 -5.98 -0.89 -1.99
CA ASN A 24 -5.41 -0.62 -0.68
C ASN A 24 -5.01 0.85 -0.51
N MET A 25 -5.94 1.67 -0.01
CA MET A 25 -5.67 3.09 0.31
C MET A 25 -4.97 3.29 1.66
N ARG A 26 -4.74 2.20 2.41
CA ARG A 26 -4.15 2.26 3.75
C ARG A 26 -2.63 2.12 3.69
N GLY A 27 -2.13 1.19 2.88
CA GLY A 27 -0.73 0.78 2.90
C GLY A 27 -0.29 0.41 4.33
N TYR A 28 0.89 0.88 4.72
CA TYR A 28 1.37 0.76 6.10
C TYR A 28 0.63 1.65 7.12
N GLY A 29 -0.08 2.69 6.66
CA GLY A 29 -0.65 3.70 7.54
C GLY A 29 0.44 4.52 8.25
N PRO A 30 0.22 5.00 9.48
CA PRO A 30 1.16 5.88 10.17
C PRO A 30 2.42 5.18 10.70
N ASN A 31 2.51 3.86 10.61
CA ASN A 31 3.58 3.06 11.21
C ASN A 31 4.25 2.16 10.15
N PRO A 32 5.02 2.72 9.20
CA PRO A 32 5.81 1.91 8.28
C PRO A 32 6.86 1.07 9.02
N PRO A 33 7.20 -0.14 8.50
CA PRO A 33 8.26 -0.94 9.09
C PRO A 33 9.61 -0.26 8.91
N ASP A 34 10.46 -0.30 9.95
CA ASP A 34 11.85 0.11 9.81
C ASP A 34 12.58 -0.87 8.89
N PRO A 35 13.06 -0.44 7.72
CA PRO A 35 13.61 -1.33 6.71
C PRO A 35 14.97 -1.89 7.10
N LYS A 36 15.62 -1.36 8.15
CA LYS A 36 16.95 -1.79 8.62
C LYS A 36 17.99 -1.88 7.50
N TRP A 37 18.02 -0.88 6.61
CA TRP A 37 18.92 -0.89 5.46
C TRP A 37 20.38 -1.18 5.85
N PRO A 38 21.14 -1.90 5.00
CA PRO A 38 22.53 -2.24 5.29
C PRO A 38 23.36 -1.03 5.68
N ASN A 39 24.30 -1.22 6.62
CA ASN A 39 25.17 -0.17 7.16
C ASN A 39 24.40 1.02 7.78
N ASN A 40 23.18 0.77 8.30
CA ASN A 40 22.34 1.79 8.90
C ASN A 40 22.06 2.96 7.94
N ALA A 41 21.86 2.63 6.65
CA ALA A 41 21.60 3.63 5.64
C ALA A 41 20.28 4.36 5.92
N ARG A 42 20.31 5.68 5.78
CA ARG A 42 19.16 6.58 6.02
C ARG A 42 18.21 6.59 4.82
N VAL A 43 18.72 6.26 3.64
CA VAL A 43 17.95 6.14 2.41
C VAL A 43 18.62 5.12 1.50
N ALA A 44 17.82 4.32 0.82
CA ALA A 44 18.24 3.44 -0.26
C ALA A 44 17.94 4.11 -1.61
N VAL A 45 18.97 4.57 -2.34
CA VAL A 45 18.80 5.22 -3.66
C VAL A 45 19.00 4.19 -4.76
N GLN A 46 17.91 3.78 -5.39
CA GLN A 46 17.86 2.69 -6.36
C GLN A 46 17.73 3.27 -7.79
N PHE A 47 18.76 3.09 -8.61
CA PHE A 47 18.77 3.57 -10.00
C PHE A 47 18.32 2.48 -10.98
N VAL A 48 17.32 2.80 -11.81
CA VAL A 48 16.84 1.94 -12.90
C VAL A 48 17.22 2.54 -14.23
N LEU A 49 17.85 1.76 -15.10
CA LEU A 49 18.04 2.10 -16.50
C LEU A 49 17.15 1.22 -17.38
N ASN A 50 16.18 1.85 -18.02
CA ASN A 50 15.33 1.20 -19.02
C ASN A 50 16.15 1.02 -20.31
N TYR A 51 16.13 -0.21 -20.83
CA TYR A 51 16.72 -0.57 -22.11
C TYR A 51 15.62 -1.10 -23.02
N GLU A 52 15.10 -0.20 -23.84
CA GLU A 52 13.89 -0.40 -24.64
C GLU A 52 14.18 -0.26 -26.13
N GLU A 53 15.30 0.36 -26.47
CA GLU A 53 15.73 0.66 -27.83
C GLU A 53 15.96 -0.62 -28.66
N GLY A 54 15.10 -0.83 -29.66
CA GLY A 54 15.01 -2.05 -30.47
C GLY A 54 13.83 -2.96 -30.10
N GLY A 55 13.06 -2.60 -29.07
CA GLY A 55 11.88 -3.33 -28.60
C GLY A 55 10.58 -2.50 -28.63
N GLU A 56 10.65 -1.22 -29.03
CA GLU A 56 9.51 -0.31 -29.20
C GLU A 56 8.62 -0.64 -30.39
N ASN A 57 7.51 0.09 -30.55
CA ASN A 57 6.63 -0.08 -31.71
C ASN A 57 7.36 0.24 -33.02
N CYS A 58 7.42 -0.75 -33.91
CA CYS A 58 7.91 -0.56 -35.27
C CYS A 58 7.30 -1.59 -36.21
N VAL A 59 6.95 -1.18 -37.42
CA VAL A 59 6.48 -2.12 -38.46
C VAL A 59 7.52 -3.19 -38.81
N LEU A 60 8.82 -2.92 -38.58
CA LEU A 60 9.89 -3.92 -38.71
C LEU A 60 9.86 -4.98 -37.60
N HIS A 61 9.20 -4.69 -36.48
CA HIS A 61 9.00 -5.60 -35.35
C HIS A 61 7.64 -6.32 -35.42
N GLY A 62 6.90 -6.15 -36.51
CA GLY A 62 5.57 -6.73 -36.71
C GLY A 62 4.42 -5.90 -36.14
N ASP A 63 4.67 -4.67 -35.66
CA ASP A 63 3.62 -3.81 -35.12
C ASP A 63 2.79 -3.13 -36.23
N SER A 64 1.58 -2.70 -35.87
CA SER A 64 0.66 -2.04 -36.80
C SER A 64 1.05 -0.59 -37.12
N ALA A 65 1.93 0.04 -36.33
CA ALA A 65 2.31 1.44 -36.48
C ALA A 65 3.71 1.74 -35.92
N SER A 66 4.22 2.94 -36.21
CA SER A 66 5.45 3.45 -35.60
C SER A 66 5.27 3.80 -34.12
N GLU A 67 6.39 3.89 -33.39
CA GLU A 67 6.41 4.47 -32.04
C GLU A 67 6.03 5.97 -32.03
N ALA A 68 5.50 6.40 -30.89
CA ALA A 68 5.08 7.77 -30.61
C ALA A 68 5.48 8.23 -29.19
N PHE A 69 5.86 7.31 -28.30
CA PHE A 69 6.06 7.60 -26.90
C PHE A 69 7.54 7.83 -26.54
N LEU A 70 7.77 8.62 -25.49
CA LEU A 70 9.07 8.96 -24.89
C LEU A 70 10.18 9.28 -25.90
N SER A 71 9.99 10.36 -26.65
CA SER A 71 10.99 10.91 -27.56
C SER A 71 11.08 12.43 -27.45
N ASP A 72 12.10 13.02 -28.06
CA ASP A 72 12.23 14.48 -28.15
C ASP A 72 11.31 15.09 -29.24
N ILE A 73 10.31 14.36 -29.76
CA ILE A 73 9.31 14.84 -30.73
C ILE A 73 8.00 15.14 -29.98
N PRO A 74 7.72 16.41 -29.63
CA PRO A 74 6.53 16.76 -28.85
C PRO A 74 5.26 16.44 -29.64
N GLY A 75 4.30 15.76 -28.98
CA GLY A 75 3.01 15.43 -29.58
C GLY A 75 3.10 14.42 -30.73
N ALA A 76 4.16 13.62 -30.80
CA ALA A 76 4.25 12.53 -31.77
C ALA A 76 3.02 11.60 -31.67
N SER A 77 2.53 11.15 -32.82
CA SER A 77 1.47 10.17 -32.96
C SER A 77 1.99 8.96 -33.72
N GLN A 78 1.35 7.81 -33.50
CA GLN A 78 1.71 6.59 -34.22
C GLN A 78 1.31 6.72 -35.69
N TRP A 79 2.20 6.34 -36.60
CA TRP A 79 1.92 6.32 -38.03
C TRP A 79 1.55 4.91 -38.47
N ALA A 80 0.26 4.68 -38.71
CA ALA A 80 -0.26 3.36 -39.08
C ALA A 80 0.37 2.83 -40.38
N GLY A 81 0.86 1.60 -40.35
CA GLY A 81 1.49 0.90 -41.47
C GLY A 81 2.78 1.54 -41.98
N GLN A 82 3.35 2.51 -41.25
CA GLN A 82 4.50 3.29 -41.70
C GLN A 82 5.63 3.29 -40.68
N ARG A 83 6.84 3.48 -41.19
CA ARG A 83 8.03 3.79 -40.39
C ARG A 83 8.08 5.27 -40.10
N HIS A 84 8.52 5.62 -38.89
CA HIS A 84 8.77 7.01 -38.50
C HIS A 84 10.27 7.21 -38.33
N TRP A 85 10.94 7.61 -39.42
CA TRP A 85 12.40 7.69 -39.48
C TRP A 85 13.03 8.51 -38.34
N ASN A 86 12.46 9.68 -38.03
CA ASN A 86 12.96 10.52 -36.94
C ASN A 86 12.86 9.80 -35.58
N MET A 87 11.73 9.14 -35.32
CA MET A 87 11.51 8.36 -34.10
C MET A 87 12.53 7.23 -33.97
N GLU A 88 12.69 6.42 -35.01
CA GLU A 88 13.67 5.32 -35.04
C GLU A 88 15.09 5.85 -34.75
N SER A 89 15.50 6.95 -35.39
CA SER A 89 16.83 7.54 -35.17
C SER A 89 17.04 8.08 -33.73
N ILE A 90 15.96 8.48 -33.04
CA ILE A 90 16.01 8.91 -31.64
C ILE A 90 16.21 7.70 -30.71
N TYR A 91 15.50 6.60 -30.96
CA TYR A 91 15.69 5.35 -30.22
C TYR A 91 17.09 4.79 -30.47
N GLU A 92 17.56 4.78 -31.72
CA GLU A 92 18.93 4.39 -32.06
C GLU A 92 20.00 5.18 -31.28
N TYR A 93 19.77 6.48 -31.01
CA TYR A 93 20.69 7.27 -30.18
C TYR A 93 20.89 6.66 -28.78
N GLY A 94 19.81 6.16 -28.17
CA GLY A 94 19.86 5.52 -26.87
C GLY A 94 20.81 4.32 -26.87
N ALA A 95 20.61 3.37 -27.79
CA ALA A 95 21.46 2.18 -27.89
C ALA A 95 22.90 2.50 -28.33
N ARG A 96 23.08 3.43 -29.28
CA ARG A 96 24.38 3.72 -29.92
C ARG A 96 25.30 4.63 -29.11
N ALA A 97 24.74 5.56 -28.32
CA ALA A 97 25.52 6.60 -27.67
C ALA A 97 25.08 6.91 -26.24
N GLY A 98 23.77 6.93 -25.98
CA GLY A 98 23.20 7.22 -24.68
C GLY A 98 23.64 6.21 -23.62
N PHE A 99 23.41 4.92 -23.89
CA PHE A 99 23.80 3.81 -23.04
C PHE A 99 25.27 3.88 -22.63
N TRP A 100 26.20 3.99 -23.58
CA TRP A 100 27.64 4.02 -23.30
C TRP A 100 28.07 5.22 -22.44
N ARG A 101 27.36 6.35 -22.54
CA ARG A 101 27.62 7.52 -21.70
C ARG A 101 27.15 7.29 -20.26
N ILE A 102 25.97 6.69 -20.09
CA ILE A 102 25.40 6.32 -18.78
C ILE A 102 26.27 5.24 -18.13
N HIS A 103 26.65 4.20 -18.88
CA HIS A 103 27.54 3.14 -18.43
C HIS A 103 28.85 3.68 -17.85
N ARG A 104 29.52 4.59 -18.55
CA ARG A 104 30.74 5.23 -18.01
C ARG A 104 30.49 6.10 -16.79
N LEU A 105 29.31 6.71 -16.64
CA LEU A 105 28.99 7.50 -15.45
C LEU A 105 28.87 6.60 -14.22
N PHE A 106 28.04 5.56 -14.30
CA PHE A 106 27.75 4.67 -13.17
C PHE A 106 28.93 3.77 -12.80
N THR A 107 29.64 3.20 -13.77
CA THR A 107 30.85 2.38 -13.49
C THR A 107 31.96 3.19 -12.84
N ARG A 108 32.16 4.46 -13.24
CA ARG A 108 33.13 5.35 -12.57
C ARG A 108 32.68 5.78 -11.18
N ALA A 109 31.38 5.92 -10.97
CA ALA A 109 30.81 6.22 -9.66
C ALA A 109 30.76 4.99 -8.72
N ASN A 110 31.03 3.79 -9.24
CA ASN A 110 30.86 2.52 -8.54
C ASN A 110 29.46 2.34 -7.95
N ILE A 111 28.44 2.74 -8.71
CA ILE A 111 27.02 2.60 -8.36
C ILE A 111 26.41 1.53 -9.27
N PRO A 112 25.88 0.42 -8.72
CA PRO A 112 25.22 -0.60 -9.53
C PRO A 112 23.84 -0.13 -10.00
N LEU A 113 23.36 -0.71 -11.10
CA LEU A 113 22.03 -0.46 -11.66
C LEU A 113 21.18 -1.72 -11.67
N THR A 114 19.87 -1.52 -11.70
CA THR A 114 18.93 -2.50 -12.25
C THR A 114 18.55 -2.08 -13.66
N ILE A 115 18.73 -2.99 -14.61
CA ILE A 115 18.26 -2.82 -15.98
C ILE A 115 16.83 -3.31 -16.06
N TYR A 116 15.93 -2.45 -16.53
CA TYR A 116 14.63 -2.87 -17.04
C TYR A 116 14.78 -3.13 -18.53
N GLY A 117 15.09 -4.39 -18.85
CA GLY A 117 15.44 -4.80 -20.20
C GLY A 117 14.24 -5.37 -20.94
N VAL A 118 13.81 -4.68 -21.99
CA VAL A 118 12.82 -5.23 -22.92
C VAL A 118 13.47 -6.38 -23.65
N THR A 119 12.88 -7.56 -23.57
CA THR A 119 13.57 -8.80 -23.93
C THR A 119 14.02 -8.82 -25.39
N THR A 120 13.18 -8.33 -26.30
CA THR A 120 13.54 -8.18 -27.72
C THR A 120 14.61 -7.12 -27.98
N ALA A 121 14.67 -6.05 -27.19
CA ALA A 121 15.73 -5.04 -27.28
C ALA A 121 17.08 -5.63 -26.84
N LEU A 122 17.10 -6.39 -25.73
CA LEU A 122 18.30 -7.10 -25.27
C LEU A 122 18.83 -8.07 -26.33
N ALA A 123 17.93 -8.82 -26.99
CA ALA A 123 18.30 -9.76 -28.05
C ALA A 123 18.99 -9.08 -29.25
N ARG A 124 18.65 -7.81 -29.53
CA ARG A 124 19.23 -7.00 -30.61
C ARG A 124 20.53 -6.30 -30.22
N SER A 125 20.88 -6.30 -28.94
CA SER A 125 21.97 -5.48 -28.38
C SER A 125 22.95 -6.30 -27.52
N PRO A 126 23.60 -7.34 -28.10
CA PRO A 126 24.47 -8.24 -27.34
C PRO A 126 25.68 -7.53 -26.70
N GLU A 127 26.25 -6.51 -27.35
CA GLU A 127 27.41 -5.77 -26.81
C GLU A 127 27.03 -4.95 -25.56
N GLN A 128 25.85 -4.33 -25.57
CA GLN A 128 25.34 -3.59 -24.42
C GLN A 128 24.99 -4.54 -23.28
N LEU A 129 24.37 -5.68 -23.58
CA LEU A 129 24.07 -6.71 -22.58
C LEU A 129 25.35 -7.27 -21.93
N GLU A 130 26.39 -7.55 -22.72
CA GLU A 130 27.69 -7.97 -22.20
C GLU A 130 28.26 -6.92 -21.24
N ALA A 131 28.19 -5.63 -21.59
CA ALA A 131 28.64 -4.55 -20.73
C ALA A 131 27.84 -4.44 -19.43
N MET A 132 26.50 -4.59 -19.48
CA MET A 132 25.65 -4.60 -18.29
C MET A 132 26.05 -5.73 -17.33
N LYS A 133 26.28 -6.94 -17.87
CA LYS A 133 26.72 -8.12 -17.09
C LYS A 133 28.11 -7.92 -16.51
N ALA A 134 29.06 -7.40 -17.29
CA ALA A 134 30.42 -7.11 -16.83
C ALA A 134 30.45 -6.06 -15.71
N ALA A 135 29.49 -5.12 -15.69
CA ALA A 135 29.32 -4.15 -14.63
C ALA A 135 28.65 -4.70 -13.36
N GLY A 136 28.22 -5.98 -13.36
CA GLY A 136 27.52 -6.61 -12.23
C GLY A 136 26.11 -6.05 -11.99
N TRP A 137 25.52 -5.40 -12.99
CA TRP A 137 24.17 -4.88 -12.92
C TRP A 137 23.15 -6.01 -12.98
N GLU A 138 22.01 -5.80 -12.32
CA GLU A 138 20.87 -6.73 -12.44
C GLU A 138 20.20 -6.55 -13.80
N ILE A 139 19.78 -7.65 -14.44
CA ILE A 139 18.93 -7.62 -15.64
C ILE A 139 17.54 -8.12 -15.26
N ALA A 140 16.61 -7.20 -15.00
CA ALA A 140 15.19 -7.50 -14.76
C ALA A 140 14.39 -7.43 -16.07
N SER A 141 13.27 -8.15 -16.11
CA SER A 141 12.40 -8.17 -17.29
C SER A 141 11.62 -6.87 -17.39
N HIS A 142 11.63 -6.27 -18.58
CA HIS A 142 10.72 -5.19 -18.96
C HIS A 142 9.69 -5.62 -20.00
N GLY A 143 9.22 -6.87 -19.89
CA GLY A 143 8.33 -7.50 -20.87
C GLY A 143 9.05 -7.99 -22.13
N LEU A 144 8.27 -8.57 -23.06
CA LEU A 144 8.80 -9.04 -24.33
C LEU A 144 9.12 -7.87 -25.27
N LYS A 145 8.18 -6.93 -25.35
CA LYS A 145 8.22 -5.71 -26.16
C LYS A 145 7.76 -4.52 -25.34
N TRP A 146 8.16 -3.33 -25.76
CA TRP A 146 7.72 -2.09 -25.14
C TRP A 146 6.45 -1.58 -25.81
N VAL A 147 5.32 -2.16 -25.43
CA VAL A 147 3.97 -1.82 -25.95
C VAL A 147 2.97 -1.58 -24.81
N GLU A 148 1.78 -1.10 -25.14
CA GLU A 148 0.70 -0.91 -24.17
C GLU A 148 -0.13 -2.19 -24.01
N HIS A 149 -0.36 -2.62 -22.77
CA HIS A 149 -1.08 -3.86 -22.46
C HIS A 149 -2.55 -3.63 -22.06
N LYS A 150 -3.01 -2.38 -21.92
CA LYS A 150 -4.30 -2.05 -21.27
C LYS A 150 -5.54 -2.79 -21.83
N ASP A 151 -5.53 -3.12 -23.13
CA ASP A 151 -6.63 -3.80 -23.83
C ASP A 151 -6.29 -5.26 -24.21
N MET A 152 -5.14 -5.79 -23.78
CA MET A 152 -4.74 -7.16 -24.08
C MET A 152 -5.66 -8.16 -23.39
N SER A 153 -5.97 -9.26 -24.09
CA SER A 153 -6.65 -10.39 -23.46
C SER A 153 -5.73 -11.07 -22.45
N GLU A 154 -6.30 -11.67 -21.40
CA GLU A 154 -5.51 -12.38 -20.38
C GLU A 154 -4.66 -13.51 -20.98
N GLU A 155 -5.22 -14.25 -21.96
CA GLU A 155 -4.53 -15.34 -22.65
C GLU A 155 -3.29 -14.84 -23.42
N GLU A 156 -3.46 -13.74 -24.17
CA GLU A 156 -2.38 -13.11 -24.92
C GLU A 156 -1.28 -12.59 -23.98
N GLU A 157 -1.66 -11.85 -22.95
CA GLU A 157 -0.70 -11.28 -22.00
C GLU A 157 0.07 -12.37 -21.25
N ARG A 158 -0.61 -13.45 -20.82
CA ARG A 158 0.03 -14.61 -20.18
C ARG A 158 1.04 -15.28 -21.11
N ALA A 159 0.69 -15.44 -22.39
CA ALA A 159 1.59 -15.98 -23.40
C ALA A 159 2.81 -15.08 -23.62
N LEU A 160 2.62 -13.75 -23.67
CA LEU A 160 3.71 -12.77 -23.79
C LEU A 160 4.63 -12.77 -22.57
N ILE A 161 4.10 -12.93 -21.35
CA ILE A 161 4.89 -13.06 -20.12
C ILE A 161 5.77 -14.32 -20.19
N ALA A 162 5.18 -15.47 -20.54
CA ALA A 162 5.91 -16.72 -20.66
C ALA A 162 7.02 -16.64 -21.73
N GLU A 163 6.71 -16.02 -22.88
CA GLU A 163 7.68 -15.83 -23.96
C GLU A 163 8.80 -14.85 -23.59
N ALA A 164 8.48 -13.78 -22.84
CA ALA A 164 9.48 -12.87 -22.29
C ALA A 164 10.44 -13.64 -21.38
N VAL A 165 9.94 -14.45 -20.44
CA VAL A 165 10.79 -15.25 -19.52
C VAL A 165 11.67 -16.23 -20.31
N ARG A 166 11.09 -16.94 -21.30
CA ARG A 166 11.83 -17.91 -22.13
C ARG A 166 12.96 -17.22 -22.88
N LEU A 167 12.65 -16.20 -23.68
CA LEU A 167 13.64 -15.51 -24.51
C LEU A 167 14.67 -14.75 -23.65
N HIS A 168 14.25 -14.15 -22.53
CA HIS A 168 15.17 -13.50 -21.60
C HIS A 168 16.19 -14.50 -21.07
N THR A 169 15.74 -15.70 -20.69
CA THR A 169 16.63 -16.77 -20.24
C THR A 169 17.66 -17.16 -21.31
N GLU A 170 17.24 -17.23 -22.57
CA GLU A 170 18.14 -17.55 -23.70
C GLU A 170 19.15 -16.44 -23.98
N VAL A 171 18.72 -15.19 -23.95
CA VAL A 171 19.52 -14.02 -24.30
C VAL A 171 20.49 -13.64 -23.18
N VAL A 172 20.00 -13.62 -21.94
CA VAL A 172 20.78 -13.21 -20.76
C VAL A 172 21.59 -14.37 -20.20
N GLY A 173 21.15 -15.61 -20.42
CA GLY A 173 21.77 -16.82 -19.89
C GLY A 173 21.25 -17.24 -18.51
N GLU A 174 20.34 -16.47 -17.92
CA GLU A 174 19.64 -16.77 -16.68
C GLU A 174 18.23 -16.17 -16.73
N ARG A 175 17.29 -16.72 -15.95
CA ARG A 175 15.92 -16.20 -15.91
C ARG A 175 15.87 -14.83 -15.22
N PRO A 176 14.93 -13.95 -15.59
CA PRO A 176 14.69 -12.73 -14.84
C PRO A 176 14.11 -13.06 -13.46
N ARG A 177 14.55 -12.30 -12.44
CA ARG A 177 14.04 -12.37 -11.05
C ARG A 177 13.13 -11.19 -10.71
N GLY A 178 13.26 -10.07 -11.41
CA GLY A 178 12.38 -8.91 -11.31
C GLY A 178 11.52 -8.72 -12.55
N TRP A 179 10.34 -8.12 -12.37
CA TRP A 179 9.45 -7.74 -13.46
C TRP A 179 8.94 -6.30 -13.34
N TYR A 180 8.86 -5.62 -14.48
CA TYR A 180 8.14 -4.36 -14.66
C TYR A 180 7.57 -4.28 -16.09
N THR A 181 6.28 -4.05 -16.28
CA THR A 181 5.71 -3.80 -17.62
C THR A 181 5.63 -2.29 -17.93
N GLY A 182 5.35 -1.46 -16.93
CA GLY A 182 5.08 -0.04 -17.07
C GLY A 182 3.66 0.22 -17.56
N ARG A 183 3.42 0.09 -18.87
CA ARG A 183 2.09 0.28 -19.48
C ARG A 183 1.25 -1.00 -19.37
N CYS A 184 1.05 -1.44 -18.14
CA CYS A 184 0.39 -2.68 -17.76
C CYS A 184 -1.13 -2.68 -18.03
N SER A 185 -1.69 -3.87 -18.20
CA SER A 185 -3.13 -4.14 -18.03
C SER A 185 -3.49 -4.33 -16.55
N GLU A 186 -4.79 -4.37 -16.23
CA GLU A 186 -5.29 -4.72 -14.88
C GLU A 186 -4.92 -6.16 -14.47
N ASN A 187 -4.62 -7.05 -15.41
CA ASN A 187 -4.24 -8.43 -15.15
C ASN A 187 -2.74 -8.61 -14.87
N THR A 188 -1.90 -7.72 -15.39
CA THR A 188 -0.43 -7.89 -15.44
C THR A 188 0.20 -8.35 -14.13
N VAL A 189 -0.03 -7.63 -13.03
CA VAL A 189 0.59 -7.92 -11.73
C VAL A 189 0.20 -9.31 -11.25
N ARG A 190 -1.08 -9.68 -11.42
CA ARG A 190 -1.59 -11.02 -11.09
C ARG A 190 -0.95 -12.09 -11.95
N LEU A 191 -0.92 -11.89 -13.27
CA LEU A 191 -0.35 -12.85 -14.22
C LEU A 191 1.14 -13.11 -13.98
N VAL A 192 1.90 -12.06 -13.68
CA VAL A 192 3.32 -12.16 -13.35
C VAL A 192 3.53 -12.89 -12.02
N ALA A 193 2.71 -12.60 -11.01
CA ALA A 193 2.75 -13.33 -9.74
C ALA A 193 2.40 -14.82 -9.91
N GLU A 194 1.44 -15.14 -10.78
CA GLU A 194 1.02 -16.50 -11.13
C GLU A 194 2.08 -17.29 -11.93
N GLU A 195 2.91 -16.64 -12.76
CA GLU A 195 4.07 -17.31 -13.40
C GLU A 195 5.01 -17.90 -12.34
N GLY A 196 5.18 -17.17 -11.24
CA GLY A 196 5.67 -17.73 -9.99
C GLY A 196 7.19 -17.86 -9.85
N GLY A 197 8.00 -17.33 -10.75
CA GLY A 197 9.45 -17.33 -10.61
C GLY A 197 10.08 -15.95 -10.37
N PHE A 198 9.27 -14.92 -10.14
CA PHE A 198 9.74 -13.57 -9.79
C PHE A 198 9.86 -13.39 -8.27
N ASP A 199 10.96 -12.74 -7.87
CA ASP A 199 11.21 -12.31 -6.51
C ASP A 199 10.48 -11.00 -6.20
N TYR A 200 10.33 -10.12 -7.18
CA TYR A 200 9.63 -8.86 -7.04
C TYR A 200 8.96 -8.40 -8.34
N ILE A 201 7.92 -7.58 -8.19
CA ILE A 201 7.23 -6.86 -9.28
C ILE A 201 7.24 -5.37 -8.92
N SER A 202 7.42 -4.49 -9.91
CA SER A 202 7.49 -3.04 -9.70
C SER A 202 6.40 -2.23 -10.42
N ASP A 203 5.31 -2.84 -10.88
CA ASP A 203 4.19 -2.17 -11.57
C ASP A 203 3.25 -1.42 -10.61
N THR A 204 3.80 -0.78 -9.58
CA THR A 204 3.08 0.09 -8.65
C THR A 204 3.87 1.36 -8.37
N TYR A 205 3.19 2.39 -7.84
CA TYR A 205 3.73 3.73 -7.61
C TYR A 205 3.17 4.31 -6.29
N ASP A 206 2.96 3.45 -5.30
CA ASP A 206 2.01 3.65 -4.21
C ASP A 206 2.60 3.60 -2.81
N ASP A 207 3.92 3.48 -2.66
CA ASP A 207 4.61 3.53 -1.36
C ASP A 207 6.09 3.89 -1.54
N ASP A 208 6.75 4.29 -0.44
CA ASP A 208 8.19 4.59 -0.35
C ASP A 208 8.99 3.39 0.17
N LEU A 209 8.33 2.26 0.42
CA LEU A 209 8.91 1.00 0.88
C LEU A 209 8.35 -0.21 0.11
N PRO A 210 9.11 -1.31 0.00
CA PRO A 210 8.58 -2.59 -0.47
C PRO A 210 7.45 -3.09 0.43
N TYR A 211 6.52 -3.89 -0.12
CA TYR A 211 5.46 -4.55 0.64
C TYR A 211 5.02 -5.86 -0.01
N TRP A 212 4.35 -6.73 0.75
CA TRP A 212 3.85 -8.00 0.25
C TRP A 212 2.39 -7.90 -0.18
N LEU A 213 2.06 -8.45 -1.35
CA LEU A 213 0.69 -8.72 -1.77
C LEU A 213 0.43 -10.22 -1.76
N SER A 214 -0.73 -10.63 -1.25
CA SER A 214 -1.22 -12.00 -1.43
C SER A 214 -2.03 -12.06 -2.72
N ILE A 215 -1.50 -12.78 -3.71
CA ILE A 215 -2.09 -12.93 -5.04
C ILE A 215 -2.23 -14.42 -5.31
N SER A 216 -3.45 -14.89 -5.53
CA SER A 216 -3.73 -16.30 -5.86
C SER A 216 -3.09 -17.30 -4.88
N GLY A 217 -3.03 -16.95 -3.59
CA GLY A 217 -2.45 -17.79 -2.53
C GLY A 217 -0.92 -17.73 -2.41
N ARG A 218 -0.26 -16.82 -3.13
CA ARG A 218 1.19 -16.57 -3.09
C ARG A 218 1.46 -15.17 -2.56
N ASP A 219 2.43 -15.05 -1.66
CA ASP A 219 2.99 -13.76 -1.28
C ASP A 219 4.00 -13.29 -2.34
N GLN A 220 3.66 -12.18 -3.00
CA GLN A 220 4.47 -11.53 -4.02
C GLN A 220 5.01 -10.21 -3.46
N LEU A 221 6.33 -10.05 -3.45
CA LEU A 221 6.93 -8.78 -3.08
C LEU A 221 6.68 -7.76 -4.18
N ILE A 222 6.20 -6.60 -3.76
CA ILE A 222 6.10 -5.40 -4.58
C ILE A 222 7.20 -4.45 -4.13
N ILE A 223 7.95 -3.91 -5.10
CA ILE A 223 8.88 -2.81 -4.87
C ILE A 223 8.38 -1.65 -5.73
N PRO A 224 7.74 -0.61 -5.17
CA PRO A 224 7.19 0.49 -5.96
C PRO A 224 8.23 1.20 -6.83
N TYR A 225 7.84 1.54 -8.06
CA TYR A 225 8.63 2.31 -9.01
C TYR A 225 8.25 3.80 -8.96
N THR A 226 8.72 4.60 -9.93
CA THR A 226 8.42 6.03 -10.00
C THR A 226 8.15 6.50 -11.42
N LEU A 227 7.14 7.37 -11.57
CA LEU A 227 6.91 8.17 -12.79
C LEU A 227 7.29 9.65 -12.58
N GLU A 228 7.69 10.02 -11.36
CA GLU A 228 8.03 11.40 -10.98
C GLU A 228 9.54 11.63 -10.94
N ALA A 229 10.30 10.85 -10.17
CA ALA A 229 11.77 10.85 -10.15
C ALA A 229 12.31 10.08 -11.37
N ASN A 230 11.85 10.48 -12.55
CA ASN A 230 12.01 9.75 -13.78
C ASN A 230 12.32 10.73 -14.94
N ASP A 231 13.34 10.43 -15.74
CA ASP A 231 13.73 11.26 -16.88
C ASP A 231 12.72 11.18 -18.04
N MET A 232 11.73 10.27 -18.01
CA MET A 232 10.61 10.22 -18.96
C MET A 232 9.87 11.56 -19.05
N ARG A 233 9.88 12.33 -17.95
CA ARG A 233 9.30 13.66 -17.83
C ARG A 233 9.97 14.68 -18.76
N PHE A 234 11.17 14.44 -19.28
CA PHE A 234 11.72 15.27 -20.38
C PHE A 234 10.93 15.13 -21.70
N ALA A 235 10.11 14.10 -21.83
CA ALA A 235 9.37 13.75 -23.04
C ALA A 235 7.85 13.71 -22.83
N THR A 236 7.35 14.21 -21.70
CA THR A 236 5.90 14.34 -21.40
C THR A 236 5.55 15.77 -21.01
N ALA A 237 4.29 16.17 -21.14
CA ALA A 237 3.81 17.49 -20.72
C ALA A 237 3.17 17.42 -19.31
N PRO A 238 3.42 18.38 -18.40
CA PRO A 238 4.25 19.59 -18.54
C PRO A 238 5.77 19.35 -18.43
N GLY A 239 6.19 18.20 -17.92
CA GLY A 239 7.56 17.70 -18.03
C GLY A 239 8.66 18.48 -17.31
N TRP A 240 9.91 18.07 -17.57
CA TRP A 240 11.12 18.80 -17.23
C TRP A 240 11.52 19.68 -18.42
N THR A 241 11.75 20.97 -18.18
CA THR A 241 12.16 21.89 -19.24
C THR A 241 13.66 21.76 -19.50
N ASP A 242 14.46 21.68 -18.43
CA ASP A 242 15.90 21.53 -18.51
C ASP A 242 16.49 20.57 -17.47
N GLY A 243 17.81 20.38 -17.51
CA GLY A 243 18.51 19.51 -16.57
C GLY A 243 18.43 19.99 -15.10
N ASN A 244 18.30 21.29 -14.84
CA ASN A 244 18.20 21.79 -13.47
C ASN A 244 16.89 21.35 -12.82
N ASP A 245 15.78 21.35 -13.57
CA ASP A 245 14.49 20.88 -13.05
C ASP A 245 14.62 19.47 -12.49
N PHE A 246 15.21 18.56 -13.28
CA PHE A 246 15.40 17.18 -12.87
C PHE A 246 16.40 17.05 -11.70
N ALA A 247 17.55 17.72 -11.77
CA ALA A 247 18.54 17.67 -10.68
C ALA A 247 17.96 18.19 -9.36
N ASN A 248 17.28 19.33 -9.39
CA ASN A 248 16.69 19.93 -8.19
C ASN A 248 15.59 19.04 -7.61
N TYR A 249 14.74 18.45 -8.46
CA TYR A 249 13.71 17.52 -8.00
C TYR A 249 14.33 16.30 -7.31
N LEU A 250 15.33 15.67 -7.93
CA LEU A 250 16.01 14.52 -7.33
C LEU A 250 16.71 14.87 -6.01
N ILE A 251 17.40 16.01 -5.96
CA ILE A 251 18.07 16.50 -4.74
C ILE A 251 17.06 16.73 -3.62
N ASN A 252 15.96 17.42 -3.90
CA ASN A 252 14.92 17.71 -2.90
C ASN A 252 14.27 16.42 -2.38
N ALA A 253 13.92 15.49 -3.26
CA ALA A 253 13.34 14.20 -2.88
C ALA A 253 14.32 13.38 -2.02
N PHE A 254 15.60 13.35 -2.40
CA PHE A 254 16.63 12.71 -1.59
C PHE A 254 16.79 13.38 -0.22
N ASP A 255 16.87 14.71 -0.16
CA ASP A 255 17.10 15.44 1.09
C ASP A 255 15.96 15.22 2.10
N GLU A 256 14.71 15.15 1.62
CA GLU A 256 13.54 14.87 2.46
C GLU A 256 13.56 13.42 2.99
N LEU A 257 13.74 12.42 2.11
CA LEU A 257 13.82 11.03 2.53
C LEU A 257 15.03 10.76 3.44
N TYR A 258 16.14 11.46 3.21
CA TYR A 258 17.32 11.39 4.06
C TYR A 258 17.08 12.03 5.43
N LEU A 259 16.26 13.09 5.52
CA LEU A 259 15.82 13.68 6.77
C LEU A 259 14.89 12.73 7.53
N GLU A 260 13.90 12.14 6.86
CA GLU A 260 13.02 11.12 7.45
C GLU A 260 13.83 9.95 8.01
N GLY A 261 14.82 9.45 7.26
CA GLY A 261 15.71 8.39 7.72
C GLY A 261 16.60 8.76 8.92
N LYS A 262 16.70 10.05 9.28
CA LYS A 262 17.36 10.51 10.52
C LYS A 262 16.39 10.64 11.69
N THR A 263 15.17 11.08 11.43
CA THR A 263 14.23 11.52 12.48
C THR A 263 13.11 10.52 12.77
N ASP A 264 12.79 9.68 11.80
CA ASP A 264 11.71 8.71 11.84
C ASP A 264 12.18 7.38 11.21
N THR A 265 11.65 7.02 10.03
CA THR A 265 11.86 5.70 9.41
C THR A 265 12.53 5.84 8.05
N PRO A 266 13.71 5.23 7.81
CA PRO A 266 14.36 5.21 6.50
C PRO A 266 13.46 4.66 5.38
N LYS A 267 13.63 5.17 4.15
CA LYS A 267 12.85 4.79 2.97
C LYS A 267 13.73 4.43 1.78
N MET A 268 13.14 4.05 0.65
CA MET A 268 13.84 3.96 -0.62
C MET A 268 13.41 5.08 -1.58
N MET A 269 14.31 5.45 -2.49
CA MET A 269 14.07 6.38 -3.58
C MET A 269 14.41 5.66 -4.88
N THR A 270 13.45 5.55 -5.80
CA THR A 270 13.78 5.08 -7.15
C THR A 270 14.12 6.25 -8.07
N VAL A 271 15.09 6.07 -8.97
CA VAL A 271 15.39 7.01 -10.06
C VAL A 271 15.29 6.29 -11.40
N GLY A 272 14.28 6.65 -12.19
CA GLY A 272 14.01 6.08 -13.51
C GLY A 272 14.77 6.80 -14.63
N LEU A 273 15.50 6.04 -15.45
CA LEU A 273 16.35 6.57 -16.52
C LEU A 273 16.09 5.86 -17.84
N HIS A 274 16.21 6.57 -18.97
CA HIS A 274 16.09 5.99 -20.32
C HIS A 274 17.31 6.36 -21.17
N CYS A 275 17.86 5.39 -21.90
CA CYS A 275 19.09 5.58 -22.68
C CYS A 275 18.98 6.74 -23.68
N ARG A 276 17.86 6.82 -24.41
CA ARG A 276 17.60 7.89 -25.40
C ARG A 276 17.33 9.28 -24.81
N LEU A 277 16.99 9.37 -23.51
CA LEU A 277 16.68 10.63 -22.83
C LEU A 277 17.87 11.13 -22.00
N ILE A 278 18.08 10.63 -20.77
CA ILE A 278 19.18 11.11 -19.90
C ILE A 278 20.57 10.91 -20.53
N GLY A 279 20.70 9.98 -21.47
CA GLY A 279 21.94 9.75 -22.21
C GLY A 279 22.37 10.94 -23.08
N ARG A 280 21.48 11.92 -23.34
CA ARG A 280 21.82 13.18 -24.02
C ARG A 280 22.75 14.02 -23.12
N PRO A 281 23.81 14.64 -23.66
CA PRO A 281 24.84 15.29 -22.85
C PRO A 281 24.31 16.41 -21.94
N GLY A 282 23.34 17.21 -22.41
CA GLY A 282 22.74 18.27 -21.61
C GLY A 282 21.92 17.74 -20.42
N LYS A 283 21.21 16.62 -20.61
CA LYS A 283 20.40 15.98 -19.56
C LYS A 283 21.29 15.19 -18.59
N LEU A 284 22.34 14.50 -19.07
CA LEU A 284 23.26 13.72 -18.23
C LEU A 284 24.02 14.58 -17.20
N ALA A 285 24.28 15.86 -17.50
CA ALA A 285 24.93 16.77 -16.56
C ALA A 285 24.12 16.92 -15.26
N ALA A 286 22.78 16.87 -15.34
CA ALA A 286 21.89 16.88 -14.18
C ALA A 286 22.04 15.62 -13.32
N LEU A 287 22.02 14.44 -13.95
CA LEU A 287 22.19 13.18 -13.25
C LEU A 287 23.55 13.09 -12.55
N ARG A 288 24.62 13.58 -13.20
CA ARG A 288 25.95 13.65 -12.57
C ARG A 288 25.93 14.48 -11.28
N ARG A 289 25.30 15.65 -11.30
CA ARG A 289 25.18 16.51 -10.11
C ARG A 289 24.43 15.80 -8.98
N PHE A 290 23.37 15.06 -9.29
CA PHE A 290 22.66 14.29 -8.28
C PHE A 290 23.53 13.15 -7.71
N ILE A 291 24.26 12.42 -8.54
CA ILE A 291 25.21 11.39 -8.08
C ILE A 291 26.27 12.00 -7.15
N GLU A 292 26.85 13.14 -7.53
CA GLU A 292 27.82 13.86 -6.69
C GLU A 292 27.19 14.31 -5.35
N HIS A 293 25.93 14.74 -5.36
CA HIS A 293 25.19 15.11 -4.15
C HIS A 293 25.03 13.93 -3.19
N ILE A 294 24.50 12.79 -3.66
CA ILE A 294 24.31 11.62 -2.79
C ILE A 294 25.63 11.04 -2.29
N GLN A 295 26.71 11.09 -3.09
CA GLN A 295 28.04 10.63 -2.69
C GLN A 295 28.70 11.54 -1.65
N SER A 296 28.23 12.78 -1.50
CA SER A 296 28.67 13.68 -0.43
C SER A 296 28.00 13.40 0.92
N HIS A 297 27.02 12.48 0.97
CA HIS A 297 26.30 12.10 2.18
C HIS A 297 26.76 10.74 2.71
N GLU A 298 26.88 10.64 4.03
CA GLU A 298 27.15 9.36 4.71
C GLU A 298 25.89 8.51 4.82
N ASN A 299 26.07 7.19 4.92
CA ASN A 299 24.99 6.23 5.17
C ASN A 299 23.88 6.29 4.10
N VAL A 300 24.30 6.33 2.83
CA VAL A 300 23.42 6.13 1.67
C VAL A 300 23.71 4.77 1.08
N TRP A 301 22.68 3.95 0.90
CA TRP A 301 22.82 2.66 0.22
C TRP A 301 22.38 2.82 -1.23
N CYS A 302 23.21 2.38 -2.20
CA CYS A 302 22.86 2.38 -3.62
C CYS A 302 22.72 0.94 -4.13
N PRO A 303 21.56 0.30 -3.95
CA PRO A 303 21.35 -1.11 -4.33
C PRO A 303 20.86 -1.32 -5.76
N ARG A 304 20.97 -2.56 -6.22
CA ARG A 304 20.08 -3.12 -7.26
C ARG A 304 18.74 -3.48 -6.62
N ARG A 305 17.65 -3.55 -7.39
CA ARG A 305 16.33 -3.94 -6.88
C ARG A 305 16.33 -5.37 -6.33
N ILE A 306 17.07 -6.30 -6.93
CA ILE A 306 17.25 -7.64 -6.36
C ILE A 306 17.86 -7.60 -4.96
N ASP A 307 18.79 -6.69 -4.69
CA ASP A 307 19.41 -6.56 -3.36
C ASP A 307 18.36 -6.08 -2.33
N ILE A 308 17.46 -5.18 -2.74
CA ILE A 308 16.31 -4.77 -1.91
C ILE A 308 15.35 -5.94 -1.67
N ALA A 309 15.04 -6.72 -2.72
CA ALA A 309 14.13 -7.86 -2.61
C ALA A 309 14.66 -8.92 -1.64
N GLU A 310 15.94 -9.28 -1.76
CA GLU A 310 16.61 -10.24 -0.88
C GLU A 310 16.68 -9.72 0.56
N HIS A 311 17.02 -8.44 0.75
CA HIS A 311 17.04 -7.79 2.06
C HIS A 311 15.65 -7.79 2.73
N TRP A 312 14.62 -7.40 1.97
CA TRP A 312 13.25 -7.33 2.49
C TRP A 312 12.74 -8.72 2.87
N LYS A 313 12.97 -9.73 2.02
CA LYS A 313 12.57 -11.10 2.30
C LYS A 313 13.26 -11.69 3.54
N ALA A 314 14.50 -11.29 3.81
CA ALA A 314 15.23 -11.75 4.98
C ALA A 314 14.74 -11.12 6.30
N LEU A 315 14.40 -9.83 6.30
CA LEU A 315 14.08 -9.07 7.52
C LEU A 315 12.59 -8.82 7.76
N HIS A 316 11.83 -8.77 6.68
CA HIS A 316 10.38 -8.55 6.66
C HIS A 316 9.71 -9.66 5.84
N PRO A 317 9.82 -10.95 6.25
CA PRO A 317 9.12 -12.02 5.57
C PRO A 317 7.60 -11.76 5.59
N PRO A 318 6.84 -12.30 4.61
CA PRO A 318 5.40 -12.09 4.57
C PRO A 318 4.75 -12.55 5.88
N GLY A 319 4.04 -11.62 6.52
CA GLY A 319 3.33 -11.85 7.77
C GLY A 319 1.86 -12.14 7.53
N LYS A 320 1.21 -12.82 8.48
CA LYS A 320 -0.25 -12.94 8.49
C LYS A 320 -0.87 -11.61 8.92
N THR A 321 -1.28 -10.79 7.96
CA THR A 321 -2.14 -9.63 8.22
C THR A 321 -3.58 -10.09 8.32
N VAL A 322 -4.34 -9.62 9.32
CA VAL A 322 -5.78 -9.92 9.43
C VAL A 322 -6.51 -9.22 8.29
N GLN A 323 -7.10 -9.98 7.37
CA GLN A 323 -7.83 -9.48 6.20
C GLN A 323 -9.34 -9.51 6.44
N SER A 324 -9.80 -8.77 7.46
CA SER A 324 -11.20 -8.64 7.86
C SER A 324 -12.15 -8.37 6.68
N SER A 325 -11.71 -7.55 5.74
CA SER A 325 -12.48 -7.15 4.55
C SER A 325 -12.76 -8.29 3.57
N THR A 326 -11.99 -9.38 3.66
CA THR A 326 -12.11 -10.56 2.79
C THR A 326 -12.81 -11.76 3.45
N MET A 327 -13.08 -11.70 4.76
CA MET A 327 -13.78 -12.75 5.49
C MET A 327 -15.19 -12.98 4.92
N ASP A 328 -15.60 -14.24 4.90
CA ASP A 328 -17.00 -14.57 4.70
C ASP A 328 -17.86 -14.10 5.89
N ARG A 329 -19.18 -14.12 5.72
CA ARG A 329 -20.11 -13.56 6.73
C ARG A 329 -20.01 -14.30 8.06
N ASP A 330 -19.89 -15.62 8.03
CA ASP A 330 -19.92 -16.45 9.23
C ASP A 330 -18.61 -16.28 10.02
N GLU A 331 -17.47 -16.28 9.33
CA GLU A 331 -16.17 -15.96 9.93
C GLU A 331 -16.17 -14.54 10.52
N PHE A 332 -16.64 -13.55 9.76
CA PHE A 332 -16.67 -12.15 10.19
C PHE A 332 -17.53 -11.96 11.44
N VAL A 333 -18.73 -12.56 11.49
CA VAL A 333 -19.62 -12.47 12.65
C VAL A 333 -19.04 -13.26 13.83
N SER A 334 -18.37 -14.39 13.59
CA SER A 334 -17.69 -15.13 14.64
C SER A 334 -16.56 -14.32 15.30
N VAL A 335 -15.85 -13.49 14.53
CA VAL A 335 -14.74 -12.66 15.03
C VAL A 335 -15.25 -11.36 15.65
N TYR A 336 -16.18 -10.66 14.99
CA TYR A 336 -16.58 -9.30 15.38
C TYR A 336 -17.97 -9.20 16.04
N GLY A 337 -18.77 -10.28 16.06
CA GLY A 337 -20.13 -10.27 16.61
C GLY A 337 -20.20 -9.96 18.10
N GLY A 338 -19.11 -10.18 18.84
CA GLY A 338 -19.00 -9.86 20.27
C GLY A 338 -18.52 -8.43 20.58
N ILE A 339 -18.10 -7.65 19.58
CA ILE A 339 -17.52 -6.31 19.82
C ILE A 339 -18.55 -5.39 20.51
N PHE A 340 -19.79 -5.41 20.04
CA PHE A 340 -20.92 -4.80 20.72
C PHE A 340 -21.67 -5.89 21.50
N GLU A 341 -21.78 -5.71 22.81
CA GLU A 341 -22.27 -6.73 23.73
C GLU A 341 -23.66 -7.27 23.32
N HIS A 342 -23.77 -8.60 23.18
CA HIS A 342 -24.96 -9.32 22.74
C HIS A 342 -25.67 -8.72 21.50
N SER A 343 -24.91 -8.05 20.63
CA SER A 343 -25.45 -7.30 19.49
C SER A 343 -24.76 -7.67 18.18
N PRO A 344 -24.74 -8.97 17.79
CA PRO A 344 -24.04 -9.44 16.58
C PRO A 344 -24.59 -8.83 15.29
N TRP A 345 -25.84 -8.34 15.30
CA TRP A 345 -26.46 -7.63 14.19
C TRP A 345 -25.64 -6.42 13.70
N ILE A 346 -24.82 -5.81 14.56
CA ILE A 346 -23.93 -4.71 14.17
C ILE A 346 -22.83 -5.23 13.24
N ALA A 347 -22.22 -6.37 13.58
CA ALA A 347 -21.22 -7.01 12.74
C ALA A 347 -21.83 -7.53 11.43
N GLU A 348 -23.02 -8.14 11.51
CA GLU A 348 -23.77 -8.58 10.33
C GLU A 348 -24.03 -7.42 9.35
N ARG A 349 -24.56 -6.29 9.82
CA ARG A 349 -24.81 -5.12 8.98
C ARG A 349 -23.52 -4.44 8.51
N ALA A 350 -22.45 -4.49 9.31
CA ALA A 350 -21.15 -3.94 8.93
C ALA A 350 -20.50 -4.77 7.81
N HIS A 351 -20.69 -6.10 7.81
CA HIS A 351 -20.26 -6.97 6.73
C HIS A 351 -20.99 -6.65 5.42
N ASP A 352 -22.25 -6.25 5.50
CA ASP A 352 -23.06 -5.82 4.35
C ASP A 352 -22.66 -4.41 3.81
N LEU A 353 -21.64 -3.75 4.38
CA LEU A 353 -21.04 -2.53 3.81
C LEU A 353 -19.98 -2.85 2.74
N GLU A 354 -19.66 -1.85 1.94
CA GLU A 354 -18.47 -1.86 1.09
C GLU A 354 -17.20 -1.81 1.97
N LEU A 355 -16.74 -2.98 2.40
CA LEU A 355 -15.46 -3.17 3.09
C LEU A 355 -14.32 -3.31 2.08
N GLY A 356 -13.10 -3.05 2.54
CA GLY A 356 -11.86 -3.11 1.77
C GLY A 356 -10.65 -2.92 2.69
N PRO A 357 -9.41 -2.89 2.18
CA PRO A 357 -8.19 -2.88 2.99
C PRO A 357 -8.10 -1.74 4.03
N ALA A 358 -8.79 -0.62 3.80
CA ALA A 358 -8.90 0.46 4.79
C ALA A 358 -9.57 0.02 6.11
N HIS A 359 -10.35 -1.06 6.09
CA HIS A 359 -11.07 -1.63 7.23
C HIS A 359 -10.28 -2.72 7.96
N ASP A 360 -9.11 -3.12 7.45
CA ASP A 360 -8.24 -4.16 8.04
C ASP A 360 -7.36 -3.61 9.17
N CYS A 361 -7.91 -2.68 9.95
CA CYS A 361 -7.31 -2.13 11.16
C CYS A 361 -8.38 -1.70 12.16
N ALA A 362 -8.01 -1.51 13.42
CA ALA A 362 -8.97 -1.23 14.48
C ALA A 362 -9.84 -0.01 14.19
N SER A 363 -9.24 1.09 13.70
CA SER A 363 -9.96 2.32 13.37
C SER A 363 -10.92 2.16 12.18
N GLY A 364 -10.52 1.40 11.17
CA GLY A 364 -11.36 1.15 9.99
C GLY A 364 -12.56 0.29 10.33
N MET A 365 -12.35 -0.82 11.06
CA MET A 365 -13.43 -1.68 11.51
C MET A 365 -14.38 -0.96 12.48
N HIS A 366 -13.81 -0.16 13.39
CA HIS A 366 -14.58 0.65 14.33
C HIS A 366 -15.52 1.61 13.60
N ASN A 367 -15.02 2.28 12.55
CA ASN A 367 -15.84 3.14 11.71
C ASN A 367 -17.03 2.38 11.10
N ALA A 368 -16.78 1.22 10.48
CA ALA A 368 -17.82 0.41 9.84
C ALA A 368 -18.91 0.00 10.83
N MET A 369 -18.52 -0.53 12.00
CA MET A 369 -19.46 -0.98 13.02
C MET A 369 -20.23 0.20 13.66
N CYS A 370 -19.55 1.31 13.97
CA CYS A 370 -20.21 2.47 14.55
C CYS A 370 -21.20 3.13 13.59
N ARG A 371 -20.97 3.07 12.27
CA ARG A 371 -21.97 3.51 11.29
C ARG A 371 -23.27 2.75 11.47
N MET A 372 -23.20 1.42 11.61
CA MET A 372 -24.40 0.58 11.80
C MET A 372 -25.09 0.84 13.12
N PHE A 373 -24.31 1.06 14.19
CA PHE A 373 -24.87 1.44 15.49
C PHE A 373 -25.56 2.81 15.45
N ARG A 374 -24.95 3.83 14.82
CA ARG A 374 -25.52 5.19 14.74
C ARG A 374 -26.76 5.28 13.86
N THR A 375 -26.82 4.50 12.78
CA THR A 375 -27.97 4.47 11.86
C THR A 375 -29.13 3.61 12.34
N ALA A 376 -28.90 2.78 13.36
CA ALA A 376 -29.94 1.97 13.97
C ALA A 376 -31.00 2.84 14.66
N ASN A 377 -32.21 2.32 14.76
CA ASN A 377 -33.30 3.04 15.40
C ASN A 377 -33.08 3.12 16.93
N GLU A 378 -33.84 3.98 17.62
CA GLU A 378 -33.68 4.17 19.07
C GLU A 378 -33.82 2.86 19.85
N GLN A 379 -34.75 1.98 19.47
CA GLN A 379 -34.99 0.72 20.15
C GLN A 379 -33.81 -0.24 20.04
N GLU A 380 -33.21 -0.36 18.86
CA GLU A 380 -32.01 -1.18 18.62
C GLU A 380 -30.83 -0.65 19.42
N ARG A 381 -30.58 0.67 19.38
CA ARG A 381 -29.51 1.29 20.15
C ARG A 381 -29.72 1.13 21.65
N LEU A 382 -30.95 1.32 22.14
CA LEU A 382 -31.31 1.09 23.53
C LEU A 382 -31.06 -0.38 23.91
N GLY A 383 -31.39 -1.33 23.02
CA GLY A 383 -31.10 -2.74 23.20
C GLY A 383 -29.61 -3.03 23.41
N VAL A 384 -28.73 -2.36 22.68
CA VAL A 384 -27.28 -2.43 22.90
C VAL A 384 -26.91 -1.87 24.28
N LEU A 385 -27.47 -0.72 24.67
CA LEU A 385 -27.18 -0.12 25.99
C LEU A 385 -27.65 -0.99 27.15
N THR A 386 -28.83 -1.62 27.04
CA THR A 386 -29.38 -2.49 28.09
C THR A 386 -28.72 -3.86 28.12
N ALA A 387 -28.20 -4.34 26.99
CA ALA A 387 -27.39 -5.54 26.90
C ALA A 387 -25.99 -5.37 27.51
N HIS A 388 -25.50 -4.13 27.66
CA HIS A 388 -24.23 -3.90 28.34
C HIS A 388 -24.37 -4.28 29.81
N PRO A 389 -23.54 -5.20 30.33
CA PRO A 389 -23.52 -5.54 31.74
C PRO A 389 -23.23 -4.31 32.58
N ASP A 390 -24.00 -4.16 33.65
CA ASP A 390 -23.87 -3.04 34.56
C ASP A 390 -22.53 -3.10 35.32
N LEU A 391 -21.96 -1.93 35.61
CA LEU A 391 -20.66 -1.82 36.27
C LEU A 391 -20.65 -2.55 37.62
N ALA A 392 -21.78 -2.53 38.34
CA ALA A 392 -21.97 -3.19 39.64
C ALA A 392 -22.13 -4.72 39.53
N GLY A 393 -22.90 -5.23 38.56
CA GLY A 393 -23.00 -6.66 38.28
C GLY A 393 -21.67 -7.28 37.84
N LYS A 394 -20.86 -6.56 37.06
CA LYS A 394 -19.48 -6.99 36.75
C LYS A 394 -18.59 -7.07 38.01
N LEU A 395 -18.68 -6.10 38.91
CA LEU A 395 -17.96 -6.08 40.20
C LEU A 395 -18.38 -7.23 41.13
N ALA A 396 -19.65 -7.65 41.09
CA ALA A 396 -20.16 -8.77 41.88
C ALA A 396 -19.79 -10.15 41.29
N GLN A 397 -19.52 -10.22 39.98
CA GLN A 397 -19.25 -11.45 39.24
C GLN A 397 -17.79 -11.58 38.78
N ALA A 398 -16.83 -10.92 39.43
CA ALA A 398 -15.41 -10.92 39.02
C ALA A 398 -14.78 -12.32 38.77
N GLY A 399 -15.42 -13.41 39.23
CA GLY A 399 -15.04 -14.81 38.92
C GLY A 399 -15.89 -15.56 37.86
N ARG A 400 -16.84 -14.92 37.17
CA ARG A 400 -17.77 -15.53 36.17
C ARG A 400 -17.91 -14.75 34.85
N LEU A 401 -17.16 -13.67 34.67
CA LEU A 401 -17.18 -12.84 33.46
C LEU A 401 -16.45 -13.52 32.28
N THR A 402 -16.77 -13.10 31.05
CA THR A 402 -15.97 -13.44 29.86
C THR A 402 -14.54 -12.90 30.02
N SER A 403 -13.55 -13.56 29.43
CA SER A 403 -12.13 -13.20 29.54
C SER A 403 -11.85 -11.73 29.16
N GLU A 404 -12.55 -11.21 28.16
CA GLU A 404 -12.44 -9.83 27.70
C GLU A 404 -12.93 -8.82 28.74
N SER A 405 -14.04 -9.13 29.42
CA SER A 405 -14.64 -8.28 30.44
C SER A 405 -13.82 -8.23 31.74
N THR A 406 -13.14 -9.33 32.11
CA THR A 406 -12.21 -9.36 33.26
C THR A 406 -10.98 -8.49 33.02
N SER A 407 -10.41 -8.52 31.81
CA SER A 407 -9.24 -7.70 31.47
C SER A 407 -9.54 -6.20 31.44
N GLU A 408 -10.74 -5.81 31.00
CA GLU A 408 -11.18 -4.41 30.97
C GLU A 408 -11.36 -3.79 32.37
N GLN A 409 -11.72 -4.58 33.38
CA GLN A 409 -11.96 -4.06 34.74
C GLN A 409 -10.70 -3.95 35.59
N ALA A 410 -9.77 -4.91 35.43
CA ALA A 410 -8.49 -4.89 36.10
C ALA A 410 -7.69 -3.62 35.77
N SER A 411 -7.80 -3.10 34.54
CA SER A 411 -7.06 -1.89 34.13
C SER A 411 -7.43 -0.62 34.88
N ALA A 412 -8.63 -0.54 35.48
CA ALA A 412 -9.07 0.64 36.25
C ALA A 412 -9.01 0.44 37.78
N GLY A 413 -8.49 -0.72 38.24
CA GLY A 413 -8.44 -1.07 39.67
C GLY A 413 -9.82 -1.30 40.30
N LEU A 414 -10.80 -1.69 39.49
CA LEU A 414 -12.17 -1.98 39.94
C LEU A 414 -12.28 -3.36 40.63
N ASP A 415 -11.31 -4.24 40.40
CA ASP A 415 -11.13 -5.51 41.10
C ASP A 415 -10.73 -5.35 42.59
N MET A 416 -10.28 -4.15 42.98
CA MET A 416 -9.76 -3.83 44.31
C MET A 416 -10.68 -2.88 45.12
N LEU A 417 -11.97 -2.81 44.79
CA LEU A 417 -12.93 -1.97 45.51
C LEU A 417 -13.23 -2.50 46.92
N THR A 418 -13.39 -1.58 47.88
CA THR A 418 -13.93 -1.91 49.20
C THR A 418 -15.42 -2.28 49.12
N ASP A 419 -15.95 -2.95 50.14
CA ASP A 419 -17.38 -3.28 50.22
C ASP A 419 -18.26 -2.01 50.15
N GLU A 420 -17.84 -0.93 50.82
CA GLU A 420 -18.53 0.37 50.81
C GLU A 420 -18.50 1.04 49.42
N GLU A 421 -17.37 0.98 48.71
CA GLU A 421 -17.26 1.48 47.34
C GLU A 421 -18.20 0.67 46.41
N ARG A 422 -18.26 -0.65 46.57
CA ARG A 422 -19.12 -1.53 45.78
C ARG A 422 -20.61 -1.29 46.02
N GLU A 423 -21.03 -1.11 47.27
CA GLU A 423 -22.40 -0.72 47.61
C GLU A 423 -22.76 0.64 47.00
N THR A 424 -21.83 1.59 47.02
CA THR A 424 -22.01 2.92 46.42
C THR A 424 -22.21 2.83 44.91
N PHE A 425 -21.35 2.10 44.19
CA PHE A 425 -21.50 1.87 42.75
C PHE A 425 -22.82 1.18 42.41
N THR A 426 -23.21 0.17 43.19
CA THR A 426 -24.48 -0.56 43.00
C THR A 426 -25.68 0.36 43.17
N ARG A 427 -25.72 1.14 44.26
CA ARG A 427 -26.79 2.09 44.51
C ARG A 427 -26.90 3.15 43.41
N LEU A 428 -25.78 3.76 43.03
CA LEU A 428 -25.76 4.78 41.98
C LEU A 428 -26.20 4.22 40.63
N ASN A 429 -25.78 3.01 40.28
CA ASN A 429 -26.21 2.34 39.05
C ASN A 429 -27.70 2.01 39.07
N ASN A 430 -28.25 1.52 40.17
CA ASN A 430 -29.69 1.27 40.29
C ASN A 430 -30.50 2.56 40.08
N SER A 431 -30.10 3.67 40.73
CA SER A 431 -30.73 4.98 40.52
C SER A 431 -30.60 5.48 39.08
N TYR A 432 -29.46 5.23 38.44
CA TYR A 432 -29.23 5.59 37.05
C TYR A 432 -30.13 4.79 36.09
N VAL A 433 -30.26 3.48 36.30
CA VAL A 433 -31.15 2.60 35.53
C VAL A 433 -32.61 3.00 35.70
N GLU A 434 -33.04 3.27 36.93
CA GLU A 434 -34.42 3.71 37.23
C GLU A 434 -34.77 5.01 36.51
N LYS A 435 -33.81 5.94 36.44
CA LYS A 435 -34.02 7.24 35.79
C LYS A 435 -33.95 7.18 34.26
N HIS A 436 -32.99 6.44 33.72
CA HIS A 436 -32.63 6.53 32.29
C HIS A 436 -33.07 5.33 31.46
N GLY A 437 -33.32 4.18 32.11
CA GLY A 437 -33.76 2.94 31.47
C GLY A 437 -32.62 2.06 30.92
N PHE A 438 -31.37 2.38 31.22
CA PHE A 438 -30.16 1.62 30.84
C PHE A 438 -29.05 1.83 31.89
N PRO A 439 -28.08 0.91 32.01
CA PRO A 439 -27.01 1.01 33.01
C PRO A 439 -26.06 2.18 32.74
N PHE A 440 -25.31 2.58 33.77
CA PHE A 440 -24.24 3.55 33.62
C PHE A 440 -23.08 2.92 32.83
N ILE A 441 -22.83 3.43 31.63
CA ILE A 441 -21.79 2.93 30.74
C ILE A 441 -20.65 3.95 30.66
N ILE A 442 -19.42 3.45 30.81
CA ILE A 442 -18.19 4.21 30.67
C ILE A 442 -17.06 3.29 30.17
N ALA A 443 -16.22 3.79 29.28
CA ALA A 443 -15.05 3.08 28.79
C ALA A 443 -13.98 3.01 29.88
N VAL A 444 -14.03 1.96 30.68
CA VAL A 444 -13.20 1.77 31.89
C VAL A 444 -11.70 1.96 31.63
N ARG A 445 -11.19 1.60 30.44
CA ARG A 445 -9.78 1.78 30.06
C ARG A 445 -9.31 3.24 29.96
N ASP A 446 -10.22 4.21 29.85
CA ASP A 446 -9.91 5.65 29.87
C ASP A 446 -9.87 6.23 31.30
N HIS A 447 -10.16 5.42 32.32
CA HIS A 447 -10.47 5.90 33.66
C HIS A 447 -9.81 5.08 34.76
N ASP A 448 -9.67 5.72 35.92
CA ASP A 448 -9.42 5.08 37.21
C ASP A 448 -10.69 5.11 38.07
N LYS A 449 -10.71 4.38 39.20
CA LYS A 449 -11.88 4.35 40.08
C LYS A 449 -12.40 5.73 40.52
N ALA A 450 -11.49 6.68 40.77
CA ALA A 450 -11.84 8.02 41.26
C ALA A 450 -12.52 8.86 40.16
N SER A 451 -11.99 8.80 38.94
CA SER A 451 -12.58 9.49 37.79
C SER A 451 -13.89 8.86 37.33
N ILE A 452 -14.07 7.54 37.48
CA ILE A 452 -15.38 6.89 37.26
C ILE A 452 -16.40 7.42 38.26
N MET A 453 -16.07 7.47 39.55
CA MET A 453 -17.00 7.97 40.58
C MET A 453 -17.37 9.45 40.34
N LYS A 454 -16.38 10.26 39.97
CA LYS A 454 -16.60 11.67 39.58
C LYS A 454 -17.50 11.78 38.34
N ALA A 455 -17.30 10.93 37.34
CA ALA A 455 -18.15 10.89 36.15
C ALA A 455 -19.58 10.48 36.51
N PHE A 456 -19.75 9.52 37.42
CA PHE A 456 -21.05 9.06 37.90
C PHE A 456 -21.85 10.20 38.54
N HIS A 457 -21.26 10.88 39.51
CA HIS A 457 -21.91 12.00 40.20
C HIS A 457 -22.24 13.16 39.25
N ARG A 458 -21.39 13.43 38.25
CA ARG A 458 -21.66 14.47 37.26
C ARG A 458 -22.83 14.12 36.34
N ARG A 459 -23.02 12.83 36.03
CA ARG A 459 -23.92 12.35 34.97
C ARG A 459 -25.29 11.89 35.49
N ILE A 460 -25.39 11.49 36.76
CA ILE A 460 -26.63 10.93 37.31
C ILE A 460 -27.81 11.92 37.24
N ASP A 461 -27.53 13.22 37.33
CA ASP A 461 -28.55 14.27 37.33
C ASP A 461 -28.97 14.77 35.95
N ASN A 462 -28.26 14.37 34.89
CA ASN A 462 -28.60 14.72 33.50
C ASN A 462 -29.99 14.19 33.09
N ASP A 463 -30.53 14.68 31.98
CA ASP A 463 -31.74 14.12 31.37
C ASP A 463 -31.43 12.86 30.54
N ARG A 464 -32.48 12.09 30.21
CA ARG A 464 -32.35 10.81 29.49
C ARG A 464 -31.72 10.97 28.10
N GLU A 465 -32.03 12.02 27.36
CA GLU A 465 -31.53 12.19 25.98
C GLU A 465 -30.03 12.49 25.96
N THR A 466 -29.60 13.37 26.88
CA THR A 466 -28.18 13.65 27.13
C THR A 466 -27.42 12.37 27.48
N GLU A 467 -27.92 11.59 28.44
CA GLU A 467 -27.26 10.35 28.85
C GLU A 467 -27.33 9.23 27.82
N PHE A 468 -28.39 9.17 27.01
CA PHE A 468 -28.49 8.21 25.93
C PHE A 468 -27.38 8.44 24.89
N THR A 469 -27.17 9.71 24.53
CA THR A 469 -26.11 10.13 23.59
C THR A 469 -24.72 9.82 24.17
N GLU A 470 -24.49 10.16 25.44
CA GLU A 470 -23.22 9.87 26.11
C GLU A 470 -22.97 8.36 26.27
N ALA A 471 -23.99 7.58 26.64
CA ALA A 471 -23.87 6.12 26.74
C ALA A 471 -23.53 5.49 25.38
N CYS A 472 -24.15 5.94 24.29
CA CYS A 472 -23.78 5.50 22.94
C CYS A 472 -22.31 5.82 22.64
N ARG A 473 -21.83 7.03 22.97
CA ARG A 473 -20.42 7.41 22.78
C ARG A 473 -19.47 6.52 23.57
N GLN A 474 -19.85 6.14 24.79
CA GLN A 474 -19.06 5.26 25.65
C GLN A 474 -19.02 3.82 25.11
N VAL A 475 -20.13 3.30 24.60
CA VAL A 475 -20.18 2.00 23.91
C VAL A 475 -19.27 2.01 22.68
N GLU A 476 -19.32 3.04 21.84
CA GLU A 476 -18.41 3.15 20.70
C GLU A 476 -16.93 3.17 21.15
N ARG A 477 -16.62 3.84 22.26
CA ARG A 477 -15.26 3.88 22.80
C ARG A 477 -14.80 2.52 23.32
N ILE A 478 -15.68 1.75 23.97
CA ILE A 478 -15.41 0.37 24.40
C ILE A 478 -15.17 -0.52 23.18
N ALA A 479 -16.03 -0.43 22.15
CA ALA A 479 -15.88 -1.18 20.91
C ALA A 479 -14.53 -0.91 20.23
N TYR A 480 -14.05 0.34 20.23
CA TYR A 480 -12.72 0.67 19.71
C TYR A 480 -11.60 -0.09 20.44
N TYR A 481 -11.65 -0.13 21.78
CA TYR A 481 -10.65 -0.84 22.56
C TYR A 481 -10.65 -2.34 22.31
N ARG A 482 -11.83 -2.96 22.22
CA ARG A 482 -11.96 -4.38 21.85
C ARG A 482 -11.37 -4.65 20.48
N LEU A 483 -11.62 -3.78 19.50
CA LEU A 483 -11.04 -3.90 18.17
C LEU A 483 -9.51 -3.73 18.16
N LYS A 484 -8.95 -2.85 19.01
CA LYS A 484 -7.49 -2.71 19.15
C LYS A 484 -6.81 -3.94 19.77
N ASP A 485 -7.55 -4.77 20.49
CA ASP A 485 -7.00 -6.03 21.02
C ASP A 485 -6.94 -7.11 19.93
N LEU A 486 -7.75 -6.99 18.87
CA LEU A 486 -7.82 -7.96 17.76
C LEU A 486 -7.05 -7.53 16.51
N LEU A 487 -6.93 -6.22 16.29
CA LEU A 487 -6.43 -5.63 15.05
C LEU A 487 -5.28 -4.63 15.32
N PRO A 488 -4.37 -4.47 14.34
CA PRO A 488 -3.31 -3.47 14.40
C PRO A 488 -3.81 -2.02 14.39
#